data_AF-A0A642KTL5-F1
#
_entry.id   AF-A0A642KTL5-F1
#
_cell.length_a   1.000
_cell.length_b   1.000
_cell.length_c   1.000
_cell.angle_alpha   90.00
_cell.angle_beta   90.00
_cell.angle_gamma   90.00
#
_symmetry.space_group_name_H-M   'P 1'
#
loop_
_entity.id
_entity.type
_entity.pdbx_description
1 polymer ?
#
loop_
_entity_poly.entity_id
_entity_poly.type
_entity_poly.pdbx_seq_one_letter_code
_entity_poly.pdbx_strand_id
1 'polypeptide(L)'
;MRIETDMPLSSLIEKLLRGEAAEFHDEDFRTYVDSKMGNNHELLQQALNEIEDAIDNWKCSYFISVYDERVNAYRTGTTQWTSQDLDDLFVEEECLRKEGKIALTVDYLYDEIEKIGFVNEHHCDAMDMARLNNDIDFLKSQWEDLALAQIKSLEGIVKQMLSTVSIEPKTEKQKSNRPEKQPIDPPEVFGVDVCCEITGYKKNTVYKLIHENQIPCFRPGDNGRKVMFRREEIYQWMTKRKQESTQEYIEFMDKRLLARNRK
;
A
#
# COMPACT_ATOMS: atom_id res chain seq x y z
N MET A 1 -11.34 -20.61 12.62
CA MET A 1 -11.37 -20.58 14.11
C MET A 1 -11.66 -19.13 14.50
N ARG A 2 -12.44 -18.81 15.53
CA ARG A 2 -12.67 -17.39 15.88
C ARG A 2 -11.58 -16.89 16.83
N ILE A 3 -11.06 -15.69 16.59
CA ILE A 3 -10.13 -15.02 17.50
C ILE A 3 -10.92 -14.51 18.70
N GLU A 4 -10.42 -14.79 19.91
CA GLU A 4 -11.01 -14.30 21.15
C GLU A 4 -10.85 -12.78 21.21
N THR A 5 -11.96 -12.05 21.30
CA THR A 5 -11.96 -10.57 21.20
C THR A 5 -11.36 -9.87 22.42
N ASP A 6 -11.21 -10.58 23.54
CA ASP A 6 -10.52 -10.12 24.74
C ASP A 6 -9.00 -10.34 24.68
N MET A 7 -8.50 -11.23 23.81
CA MET A 7 -7.06 -11.50 23.63
C MET A 7 -6.25 -10.22 23.34
N PRO A 8 -5.10 -10.01 23.99
CA PRO A 8 -4.17 -8.93 23.65
C PRO A 8 -3.50 -9.14 22.28
N LEU A 9 -3.14 -8.05 21.60
CA LEU A 9 -2.46 -8.11 20.30
C LEU A 9 -1.12 -8.86 20.41
N SER A 10 -0.33 -8.58 21.43
CA SER A 10 0.93 -9.28 21.70
C SER A 10 0.75 -10.80 21.83
N SER A 11 -0.28 -11.25 22.55
CA SER A 11 -0.61 -12.67 22.69
C SER A 11 -1.06 -13.31 21.38
N LEU A 12 -1.82 -12.57 20.55
CA LEU A 12 -2.19 -13.02 19.22
C LEU A 12 -0.93 -13.17 18.34
N ILE A 13 -0.06 -12.17 18.31
CA ILE A 13 1.22 -12.19 17.58
C ILE A 13 2.06 -13.41 17.98
N GLU A 14 2.24 -13.64 19.28
CA GLU A 14 2.99 -14.80 19.78
C GLU A 14 2.37 -16.12 19.30
N LYS A 15 1.05 -16.24 19.33
CA LYS A 15 0.34 -17.43 18.87
C LYS A 15 0.49 -17.66 17.37
N LEU A 16 0.47 -16.59 16.58
CA LEU A 16 0.68 -16.65 15.13
C LEU A 16 2.11 -17.08 14.79
N LEU A 17 3.11 -16.50 15.48
CA LEU A 17 4.53 -16.82 15.26
C LEU A 17 4.92 -18.23 15.71
N ARG A 18 4.19 -18.82 16.68
CA ARG A 18 4.40 -20.21 17.12
C ARG A 18 3.79 -21.25 16.17
N GLY A 19 2.98 -20.85 15.19
CA GLY A 19 2.25 -21.78 14.32
C GLY A 19 1.21 -22.62 15.06
N GLU A 20 0.84 -22.26 16.29
CA GLU A 20 -0.14 -22.97 17.13
C GLU A 20 -1.60 -22.62 16.79
N ALA A 21 -1.80 -21.63 15.92
CA ALA A 21 -3.11 -21.23 15.46
C ALA A 21 -3.59 -22.13 14.32
N ALA A 22 -4.76 -22.75 14.47
CA ALA A 22 -5.53 -23.18 13.30
C ALA A 22 -5.75 -21.97 12.38
N GLU A 23 -5.68 -22.15 11.07
CA GLU A 23 -5.81 -21.07 10.09
C GLU A 23 -6.98 -20.14 10.45
N PHE A 24 -6.66 -18.88 10.70
CA PHE A 24 -7.63 -17.82 10.84
C PHE A 24 -8.00 -17.31 9.46
N HIS A 25 -9.27 -16.95 9.28
CA HIS A 25 -9.69 -16.28 8.06
C HIS A 25 -9.48 -14.78 8.18
N ASP A 26 -9.27 -14.11 7.05
CA ASP A 26 -9.12 -12.66 7.00
C ASP A 26 -10.29 -11.92 7.68
N GLU A 27 -11.51 -12.47 7.60
CA GLU A 27 -12.68 -11.91 8.27
C GLU A 27 -12.59 -11.96 9.81
N ASP A 28 -11.95 -13.00 10.36
CA ASP A 28 -11.72 -13.11 11.80
C ASP A 28 -10.73 -12.02 12.26
N PHE A 29 -9.66 -11.79 11.49
CA PHE A 29 -8.72 -10.70 11.74
C PHE A 29 -9.37 -9.32 11.61
N ARG A 30 -10.21 -9.09 10.59
CA ARG A 30 -10.97 -7.83 10.44
C ARG A 30 -11.83 -7.57 11.67
N THR A 31 -12.63 -8.56 12.07
CA THR A 31 -13.51 -8.46 13.25
C THR A 31 -12.71 -8.17 14.52
N TYR A 32 -11.56 -8.83 14.70
CA TYR A 32 -10.68 -8.61 15.83
C TYR A 32 -10.09 -7.19 15.86
N VAL A 33 -9.53 -6.73 14.74
CA VAL A 33 -8.93 -5.39 14.62
C VAL A 33 -9.99 -4.30 14.81
N ASP A 34 -11.16 -4.43 14.16
CA ASP A 34 -12.28 -3.50 14.33
C ASP A 34 -12.74 -3.44 15.79
N SER A 35 -12.83 -4.59 16.47
CA SER A 35 -13.24 -4.65 17.87
C SER A 35 -12.22 -4.02 18.82
N LYS A 36 -10.92 -4.08 18.53
CA LYS A 36 -9.85 -3.60 19.44
C LYS A 36 -9.45 -2.15 19.17
N MET A 37 -9.37 -1.77 17.90
CA MET A 37 -8.76 -0.51 17.45
C MET A 37 -9.80 0.43 16.84
N GLY A 38 -10.88 -0.11 16.29
CA GLY A 38 -11.90 0.65 15.56
C GLY A 38 -11.27 1.54 14.49
N ASN A 39 -11.82 2.75 14.31
CA ASN A 39 -11.28 3.74 13.36
C ASN A 39 -10.16 4.60 13.95
N ASN A 40 -9.46 4.15 15.00
CA ASN A 40 -8.39 4.93 15.61
C ASN A 40 -7.06 4.74 14.87
N HIS A 41 -6.69 5.74 14.08
CA HIS A 41 -5.44 5.74 13.31
C HIS A 41 -4.19 5.53 14.17
N GLU A 42 -4.10 6.12 15.36
CA GLU A 42 -2.91 6.00 16.22
C GLU A 42 -2.76 4.57 16.74
N LEU A 43 -3.87 3.95 17.17
CA LEU A 43 -3.87 2.56 17.64
C LEU A 43 -3.55 1.57 16.51
N LEU A 44 -4.12 1.79 15.32
CA LEU A 44 -3.83 0.97 14.15
C LEU A 44 -2.35 1.09 13.73
N GLN A 45 -1.77 2.29 13.78
CA GLN A 45 -0.36 2.49 13.44
C GLN A 45 0.55 1.86 14.50
N GLN A 46 0.21 1.99 15.78
CA GLN A 46 0.95 1.34 16.85
C GLN A 46 0.91 -0.19 16.70
N ALA A 47 -0.27 -0.75 16.42
CA ALA A 47 -0.43 -2.17 16.17
C ALA A 47 0.38 -2.64 14.95
N LEU A 48 0.39 -1.86 13.87
CA LEU A 48 1.20 -2.18 12.70
C LEU A 48 2.68 -2.23 13.05
N ASN A 49 3.20 -1.23 13.77
CA ASN A 49 4.59 -1.21 14.19
C ASN A 49 4.91 -2.42 15.10
N GLU A 50 4.02 -2.77 16.02
CA GLU A 50 4.20 -3.93 16.91
C GLU A 50 4.27 -5.25 16.12
N ILE A 51 3.45 -5.39 15.06
CA ILE A 51 3.48 -6.56 14.17
C ILE A 51 4.79 -6.59 13.37
N GLU A 52 5.18 -5.47 12.76
CA GLU A 52 6.41 -5.38 11.96
C GLU A 52 7.65 -5.66 12.83
N ASP A 53 7.73 -5.05 14.02
CA ASP A 53 8.80 -5.31 14.99
C ASP A 53 8.84 -6.78 15.43
N ALA A 54 7.68 -7.42 15.62
CA ALA A 54 7.62 -8.83 16.00
C ALA A 54 8.09 -9.76 14.88
N ILE A 55 7.73 -9.46 13.62
CA ILE A 55 8.21 -10.21 12.45
C ILE A 55 9.73 -10.07 12.32
N ASP A 56 10.27 -8.85 12.46
CA ASP A 56 11.70 -8.61 12.37
C ASP A 56 12.47 -9.29 13.50
N ASN A 57 11.97 -9.20 14.74
CA ASN A 57 12.57 -9.91 15.87
C ASN A 57 12.53 -11.43 15.69
N TRP A 58 11.43 -11.98 15.17
CA TRP A 58 11.34 -13.40 14.84
C TRP A 58 12.40 -13.78 13.80
N LYS A 59 12.55 -13.01 12.71
CA LYS A 59 13.60 -13.25 11.70
C LYS A 59 15.01 -13.17 12.28
N CYS A 60 15.27 -12.21 13.17
CA CYS A 60 16.56 -12.06 13.85
C CYS A 60 16.89 -13.18 14.85
N SER A 61 15.91 -14.01 15.23
CA SER A 61 16.15 -15.19 16.06
C SER A 61 16.79 -16.35 15.28
N TYR A 62 16.90 -16.22 13.96
CA TYR A 62 17.51 -17.21 13.08
C TYR A 62 18.74 -16.67 12.36
N PHE A 63 19.65 -17.56 11.98
CA PHE A 63 20.79 -17.23 11.11
C PHE A 63 21.09 -18.40 10.19
N ILE A 64 21.63 -18.14 9.00
CA ILE A 64 22.08 -19.20 8.08
C ILE A 64 23.43 -19.72 8.56
N SER A 65 23.51 -21.01 8.89
CA SER A 65 24.78 -21.65 9.24
C SER A 65 25.48 -22.13 7.98
N VAL A 66 26.68 -21.60 7.75
CA VAL A 66 27.50 -21.90 6.57
C VAL A 66 28.81 -22.60 6.94
N TYR A 67 29.10 -22.75 8.24
CA TYR A 67 30.34 -23.35 8.73
C TYR A 67 30.67 -24.70 8.07
N ASP A 68 29.73 -25.66 8.08
CA ASP A 68 29.98 -27.00 7.53
C ASP A 68 30.23 -26.96 6.01
N GLU A 69 29.50 -26.12 5.28
CA GLU A 69 29.71 -25.91 3.84
C GLU A 69 31.11 -25.33 3.57
N ARG A 70 31.52 -24.33 4.36
CA ARG A 70 32.83 -23.68 4.24
C ARG A 70 33.98 -24.62 4.58
N VAL A 71 33.83 -25.46 5.60
CA VAL A 71 34.80 -26.51 5.95
C VAL A 71 34.93 -27.53 4.82
N ASN A 72 33.82 -27.95 4.22
CA ASN A 72 33.85 -28.87 3.08
C ASN A 72 34.55 -28.23 1.88
N ALA A 73 34.23 -26.97 1.55
CA ALA A 73 34.89 -26.22 0.47
C ALA A 73 36.41 -26.05 0.71
N TYR A 74 36.82 -25.86 1.97
CA TYR A 74 38.23 -25.81 2.37
C TYR A 74 38.93 -27.15 2.13
N ARG A 75 38.30 -28.27 2.52
CA ARG A 75 38.83 -29.62 2.30
C ARG A 75 38.95 -29.98 0.82
N THR A 76 38.02 -29.50 -0.02
CA THR A 76 38.04 -29.73 -1.48
C THR A 76 38.92 -28.75 -2.24
N GLY A 77 39.51 -27.74 -1.57
CA GLY A 77 40.37 -26.73 -2.18
C GLY A 77 39.62 -25.77 -3.12
N THR A 78 38.30 -25.64 -2.95
CA THR A 78 37.43 -24.81 -3.80
C THR A 78 37.21 -23.41 -3.22
N THR A 79 37.92 -23.05 -2.16
CA THR A 79 37.79 -21.77 -1.46
C THR A 79 39.15 -21.12 -1.20
N GLN A 80 39.15 -19.79 -1.03
CA GLN A 80 40.32 -19.01 -0.62
C GLN A 80 40.43 -18.85 0.90
N TRP A 81 39.47 -19.40 1.66
CA TRP A 81 39.43 -19.29 3.11
C TRP A 81 40.64 -19.96 3.74
N THR A 82 41.16 -19.34 4.79
CA THR A 82 42.24 -19.87 5.62
C THR A 82 41.68 -20.67 6.80
N SER A 83 42.54 -21.41 7.49
CA SER A 83 42.15 -22.06 8.75
C SER A 83 41.66 -21.05 9.79
N GLN A 84 42.27 -19.86 9.84
CA GLN A 84 41.89 -18.81 10.78
C GLN A 84 40.48 -18.28 10.47
N ASP A 85 40.15 -18.08 9.19
CA ASP A 85 38.81 -17.62 8.80
C ASP A 85 37.72 -18.62 9.20
N LEU A 86 38.02 -19.92 9.13
CA LEU A 86 37.10 -20.97 9.60
C LEU A 86 36.95 -20.96 11.12
N ASP A 87 38.05 -20.79 11.85
CA ASP A 87 38.02 -20.70 13.31
C ASP A 87 37.21 -19.47 13.77
N ASP A 88 37.39 -18.33 13.10
CA ASP A 88 36.66 -17.10 13.38
C ASP A 88 35.15 -17.27 13.09
N LEU A 89 34.79 -17.87 11.95
CA LEU A 89 33.40 -18.18 11.61
C LEU A 89 32.75 -19.15 12.62
N PHE A 90 33.49 -20.18 13.04
CA PHE A 90 32.99 -21.10 14.07
C PHE A 90 32.67 -20.35 15.36
N VAL A 91 33.57 -19.47 15.80
CA VAL A 91 33.37 -18.66 17.00
C VAL A 91 32.17 -17.73 16.83
N GLU A 92 31.98 -17.12 15.67
CA GLU A 92 30.83 -16.27 15.37
C GLU A 92 29.51 -17.04 15.47
N GLU A 93 29.38 -18.16 14.76
CA GLU A 93 28.15 -18.98 14.81
C GLU A 93 27.87 -19.54 16.21
N GLU A 94 28.91 -19.94 16.96
CA GLU A 94 28.77 -20.38 18.35
C GLU A 94 28.34 -19.24 19.29
N CYS A 95 28.78 -18.00 19.04
CA CYS A 95 28.27 -16.84 19.77
C CYS A 95 26.77 -16.65 19.51
N LEU A 96 26.33 -16.74 18.25
CA LEU A 96 24.91 -16.63 17.89
C LEU A 96 24.07 -17.74 18.56
N ARG A 97 24.58 -18.98 18.61
CA ARG A 97 23.91 -20.08 19.33
C ARG A 97 23.81 -19.81 20.83
N LYS A 98 24.86 -19.23 21.45
CA LYS A 98 24.83 -18.84 22.87
C LYS A 98 23.86 -17.69 23.16
N GLU A 99 23.62 -16.81 22.19
CA GLU A 99 22.54 -15.80 22.26
C GLU A 99 21.14 -16.41 22.15
N GLY A 100 21.03 -17.71 21.88
CA GLY A 100 19.77 -18.42 21.72
C GLY A 100 19.22 -18.40 20.29
N LYS A 101 20.01 -17.96 19.31
CA LYS A 101 19.59 -17.98 17.90
C LYS A 101 19.67 -19.39 17.33
N ILE A 102 18.75 -19.68 16.41
CA ILE A 102 18.63 -20.97 15.76
C ILE A 102 19.38 -20.93 14.42
N ALA A 103 20.28 -21.90 14.25
CA ALA A 103 21.00 -22.13 13.00
C ALA A 103 20.07 -22.75 11.97
N LEU A 104 19.90 -22.09 10.83
CA LEU A 104 19.20 -22.61 9.66
C LEU A 104 20.18 -23.38 8.80
N THR A 105 19.84 -24.63 8.54
CA THR A 105 20.47 -25.49 7.55
C THR A 105 19.42 -25.92 6.52
N VAL A 106 19.87 -26.44 5.39
CA VAL A 106 18.98 -26.97 4.34
C VAL A 106 18.05 -28.05 4.90
N ASP A 107 18.60 -29.00 5.67
CA ASP A 107 17.81 -30.06 6.28
C ASP A 107 16.82 -29.52 7.32
N TYR A 108 17.25 -28.58 8.17
CA TYR A 108 16.35 -27.95 9.15
C TYR A 108 15.17 -27.27 8.46
N LEU A 109 15.42 -26.47 7.42
CA LEU A 109 14.37 -25.74 6.70
C LEU A 109 13.41 -26.71 6.00
N TYR A 110 13.94 -27.76 5.38
CA TYR A 110 13.11 -28.78 4.74
C TYR A 110 12.19 -29.47 5.76
N ASP A 111 12.74 -29.89 6.90
CA ASP A 111 11.97 -30.56 7.96
C ASP A 111 10.90 -29.62 8.56
N GLU A 112 11.18 -28.33 8.73
CA GLU A 112 10.20 -27.36 9.20
C GLU A 112 9.09 -27.10 8.18
N ILE A 113 9.42 -27.01 6.88
CA ILE A 113 8.41 -26.89 5.81
C ILE A 113 7.54 -28.15 5.75
N GLU A 114 8.14 -29.33 5.89
CA GLU A 114 7.41 -30.60 5.91
C GLU A 114 6.45 -30.69 7.11
N LYS A 115 6.85 -30.22 8.30
CA LYS A 115 5.99 -30.14 9.48
C LYS A 115 4.78 -29.22 9.29
N ILE A 116 4.98 -28.08 8.61
CA ILE A 116 3.89 -27.17 8.26
C ILE A 116 2.98 -27.84 7.22
N GLY A 117 3.58 -28.56 6.27
CA GLY A 117 2.91 -29.28 5.21
C GLY A 117 3.13 -28.62 3.85
N PHE A 118 3.34 -29.44 2.82
CA PHE A 118 3.48 -28.94 1.45
C PHE A 118 2.13 -28.51 0.88
N VAL A 119 2.15 -27.38 0.17
CA VAL A 119 0.94 -26.82 -0.48
C VAL A 119 0.35 -27.78 -1.51
N ASN A 120 1.21 -28.42 -2.31
CA ASN A 120 0.84 -29.41 -3.33
C ASN A 120 2.06 -30.25 -3.74
N GLU A 121 1.85 -31.21 -4.65
CA GLU A 121 2.91 -32.09 -5.17
C GLU A 121 4.05 -31.31 -5.84
N HIS A 122 3.75 -30.29 -6.65
CA HIS A 122 4.77 -29.46 -7.28
C HIS A 122 5.60 -28.65 -6.29
N HIS A 123 5.00 -28.22 -5.18
CA HIS A 123 5.71 -27.57 -4.10
C HIS A 123 6.67 -28.56 -3.43
N CYS A 124 6.23 -29.80 -3.18
CA CYS A 124 7.10 -30.87 -2.69
C CYS A 124 8.30 -31.10 -3.64
N ASP A 125 8.04 -31.26 -4.94
CA ASP A 125 9.10 -31.44 -5.95
C ASP A 125 10.09 -30.27 -5.95
N ALA A 126 9.59 -29.03 -5.81
CA ALA A 126 10.44 -27.85 -5.72
C ALA A 126 11.30 -27.84 -4.44
N MET A 127 10.74 -28.28 -3.30
CA MET A 127 11.48 -28.37 -2.04
C MET A 127 12.57 -29.44 -2.11
N ASP A 128 12.27 -30.60 -2.70
CA ASP A 128 13.22 -31.68 -2.93
C ASP A 128 14.38 -31.24 -3.82
N MET A 129 14.07 -30.57 -4.93
CA MET A 129 15.08 -30.04 -5.84
C MET A 129 15.95 -28.98 -5.18
N ALA A 130 15.36 -28.08 -4.38
CA ALA A 130 16.11 -27.08 -3.63
C ALA A 130 17.04 -27.70 -2.59
N ARG A 131 16.57 -28.72 -1.86
CA ARG A 131 17.38 -29.49 -0.92
C ARG A 131 18.55 -30.18 -1.62
N LEU A 132 18.30 -30.84 -2.74
CA LEU A 132 19.36 -31.51 -3.53
C LEU A 132 20.40 -30.53 -4.07
N ASN A 133 19.97 -29.33 -4.44
CA ASN A 133 20.86 -28.28 -4.96
C ASN A 133 21.51 -27.43 -3.86
N ASN A 134 21.23 -27.69 -2.58
CA ASN A 134 21.67 -26.88 -1.45
C ASN A 134 21.23 -25.40 -1.55
N ASP A 135 20.05 -25.14 -2.14
CA ASP A 135 19.48 -23.80 -2.32
C ASP A 135 18.78 -23.35 -1.03
N ILE A 136 19.60 -22.95 -0.06
CA ILE A 136 19.16 -22.52 1.26
C ILE A 136 18.34 -21.23 1.22
N ASP A 137 18.65 -20.32 0.31
CA ASP A 137 17.95 -19.04 0.18
C ASP A 137 16.50 -19.26 -0.29
N PHE A 138 16.30 -20.17 -1.25
CA PHE A 138 14.96 -20.55 -1.69
C PHE A 138 14.17 -21.25 -0.57
N LEU A 139 14.76 -22.25 0.09
CA LEU A 139 14.10 -22.95 1.20
C LEU A 139 13.74 -21.99 2.33
N LYS A 140 14.64 -21.07 2.69
CA LYS A 140 14.38 -20.05 3.71
C LYS A 140 13.22 -19.14 3.30
N SER A 141 13.19 -18.71 2.04
CA SER A 141 12.09 -17.88 1.51
C SER A 141 10.74 -18.61 1.61
N GLN A 142 10.68 -19.87 1.19
CA GLN A 142 9.44 -20.66 1.25
C GLN A 142 8.99 -20.95 2.68
N TRP A 143 9.93 -21.28 3.57
CA TRP A 143 9.65 -21.45 4.99
C TRP A 143 9.11 -20.15 5.62
N GLU A 144 9.73 -19.00 5.36
CA GLU A 144 9.24 -17.71 5.85
C GLU A 144 7.84 -17.36 5.34
N ASP A 145 7.55 -17.66 4.07
CA ASP A 145 6.24 -17.41 3.49
C ASP A 145 5.15 -18.25 4.15
N LEU A 146 5.44 -19.51 4.46
CA LEU A 146 4.52 -20.40 5.16
C LEU A 146 4.37 -20.04 6.64
N ALA A 147 5.49 -19.90 7.36
CA ALA A 147 5.51 -19.63 8.79
C ALA A 147 4.90 -18.26 9.14
N LEU A 148 5.09 -17.25 8.28
CA LEU A 148 4.59 -15.89 8.51
C LEU A 148 3.27 -15.60 7.79
N ALA A 149 2.64 -16.58 7.11
CA ALA A 149 1.44 -16.35 6.29
C ALA A 149 0.31 -15.65 7.07
N GLN A 150 0.01 -16.15 8.27
CA GLN A 150 -1.10 -15.66 9.10
C GLN A 150 -0.81 -14.25 9.66
N ILE A 151 0.41 -14.00 10.14
CA ILE A 151 0.79 -12.69 10.67
C ILE A 151 0.90 -11.63 9.55
N LYS A 152 1.36 -12.01 8.35
CA LYS A 152 1.35 -11.15 7.16
C LYS A 152 -0.09 -10.84 6.70
N SER A 153 -1.04 -11.77 6.84
CA SER A 153 -2.47 -11.48 6.60
C SER A 153 -3.00 -10.42 7.57
N LEU A 154 -2.74 -10.59 8.87
CA LEU A 154 -3.10 -9.60 9.89
C LEU A 154 -2.48 -8.22 9.59
N GLU A 155 -1.18 -8.18 9.27
CA GLU A 155 -0.46 -6.97 8.85
C GLU A 155 -1.15 -6.29 7.66
N GLY A 156 -1.50 -7.06 6.62
CA GLY A 156 -2.20 -6.57 5.44
C GLY A 156 -3.57 -5.97 5.75
N ILE A 157 -4.32 -6.57 6.66
CA ILE A 157 -5.62 -6.06 7.11
C ILE A 157 -5.48 -4.75 7.87
N VAL A 158 -4.51 -4.66 8.80
CA VAL A 158 -4.23 -3.42 9.52
C VAL A 158 -3.82 -2.30 8.55
N LYS A 159 -2.95 -2.59 7.56
CA LYS A 159 -2.57 -1.64 6.50
C LYS A 159 -3.77 -1.16 5.70
N GLN A 160 -4.67 -2.08 5.32
CA GLN A 160 -5.89 -1.73 4.61
C GLN A 160 -6.79 -0.81 5.46
N MET A 161 -6.99 -1.13 6.74
CA MET A 161 -7.80 -0.30 7.65
C MET A 161 -7.19 1.09 7.86
N LEU A 162 -5.88 1.19 8.03
CA LEU A 162 -5.16 2.47 8.08
C LEU A 162 -5.41 3.32 6.83
N SER A 163 -5.36 2.69 5.65
CA SER A 163 -5.64 3.39 4.41
C SER A 163 -7.07 3.95 4.35
N THR A 164 -8.06 3.20 4.88
CA THR A 164 -9.47 3.66 4.91
C THR A 164 -9.71 4.77 5.92
N VAL A 165 -9.07 4.74 7.09
CA VAL A 165 -9.18 5.79 8.12
C VAL A 165 -8.57 7.11 7.63
N SER A 166 -7.48 7.04 6.86
CA SER A 166 -6.82 8.22 6.27
C SER A 166 -7.69 8.91 5.19
N ILE A 167 -8.63 8.18 4.59
CA ILE A 167 -9.54 8.71 3.55
C ILE A 167 -10.73 9.45 4.15
N GLU A 168 -11.05 9.31 5.45
CA GLU A 168 -12.11 10.12 6.06
C GLU A 168 -11.67 11.60 6.14
N PRO A 169 -12.27 12.53 5.35
CA PRO A 169 -11.99 13.94 5.54
C PRO A 169 -12.59 14.36 6.89
N LYS A 170 -11.74 14.91 7.76
CA LYS A 170 -12.10 15.65 8.97
C LYS A 170 -13.31 16.56 8.72
N THR A 171 -14.51 16.05 8.96
CA THR A 171 -15.74 16.83 8.88
C THR A 171 -16.69 16.49 10.03
N GLU A 172 -16.15 16.35 11.24
CA GLU A 172 -16.96 16.52 12.44
C GLU A 172 -16.93 17.98 12.90
N LYS A 173 -17.83 18.77 12.33
CA LYS A 173 -18.56 19.78 13.11
C LYS A 173 -20.05 19.52 12.95
N GLN A 174 -20.60 18.92 14.01
CA GLN A 174 -22.02 18.84 14.37
C GLN A 174 -22.93 19.77 13.54
N LYS A 175 -23.84 19.20 12.74
CA LYS A 175 -25.22 19.71 12.59
C LYS A 175 -26.20 18.56 12.32
N SER A 176 -27.11 18.42 13.29
CA SER A 176 -28.41 17.75 13.28
C SER A 176 -29.04 17.41 11.92
N ASN A 177 -29.55 16.17 11.84
CA ASN A 177 -30.73 15.69 11.09
C ASN A 177 -31.04 16.38 9.75
N ARG A 178 -30.70 15.74 8.62
CA ARG A 178 -31.43 15.95 7.36
C ARG A 178 -31.25 14.79 6.37
N PRO A 179 -32.32 14.29 5.71
CA PRO A 179 -32.26 13.09 4.90
C PRO A 179 -31.59 13.32 3.54
N GLU A 180 -31.03 12.22 3.01
CA GLU A 180 -30.36 12.08 1.71
C GLU A 180 -31.04 12.90 0.61
N LYS A 181 -30.26 13.71 -0.12
CA LYS A 181 -30.72 14.33 -1.35
C LYS A 181 -29.89 13.83 -2.54
N GLN A 182 -30.65 13.32 -3.50
CA GLN A 182 -30.32 12.95 -4.87
C GLN A 182 -29.57 14.07 -5.63
N PRO A 183 -28.94 13.76 -6.78
CA PRO A 183 -28.17 14.74 -7.57
C PRO A 183 -29.08 15.90 -8.01
N ILE A 184 -28.80 17.10 -7.51
CA ILE A 184 -29.51 18.32 -7.93
C ILE A 184 -28.80 18.84 -9.17
N ASP A 185 -29.49 18.80 -10.31
CA ASP A 185 -29.06 19.54 -11.50
C ASP A 185 -28.83 21.02 -11.13
N PRO A 186 -27.64 21.58 -11.43
CA PRO A 186 -27.31 22.93 -11.01
C PRO A 186 -28.29 23.95 -11.62
N PRO A 187 -28.78 24.93 -10.83
CA PRO A 187 -29.79 25.89 -11.26
C PRO A 187 -29.31 26.75 -12.43
N GLU A 188 -30.25 27.15 -13.29
CA GLU A 188 -29.99 27.88 -14.55
C GLU A 188 -29.21 29.19 -14.36
N VAL A 189 -29.40 29.84 -13.21
CA VAL A 189 -28.68 31.04 -12.76
C VAL A 189 -28.07 30.79 -11.39
N PHE A 190 -26.78 31.06 -11.24
CA PHE A 190 -26.05 30.79 -10.00
C PHE A 190 -25.07 31.91 -9.62
N GLY A 191 -24.65 31.90 -8.35
CA GLY A 191 -23.72 32.87 -7.77
C GLY A 191 -22.24 32.45 -7.92
N VAL A 192 -21.35 33.27 -7.36
CA VAL A 192 -19.89 33.07 -7.46
C VAL A 192 -19.43 31.72 -6.88
N ASP A 193 -20.05 31.24 -5.79
CA ASP A 193 -19.67 29.96 -5.16
C ASP A 193 -19.84 28.78 -6.12
N VAL A 194 -21.02 28.68 -6.74
CA VAL A 194 -21.33 27.63 -7.73
C VAL A 194 -20.52 27.83 -9.03
N CYS A 195 -20.18 29.07 -9.40
CA CYS A 195 -19.27 29.33 -10.51
C CYS A 195 -17.86 28.79 -10.24
N CYS A 196 -17.37 28.87 -8.99
CA CYS A 196 -16.09 28.28 -8.61
C CYS A 196 -16.14 26.75 -8.68
N GLU A 197 -17.25 26.14 -8.28
CA GLU A 197 -17.45 24.68 -8.38
C GLU A 197 -17.51 24.21 -9.84
N ILE A 198 -18.23 24.92 -10.70
CA ILE A 198 -18.37 24.56 -12.13
C ILE A 198 -17.07 24.77 -12.91
N THR A 199 -16.33 25.83 -12.63
CA THR A 199 -15.11 26.18 -13.38
C THR A 199 -13.82 25.62 -12.75
N GLY A 200 -13.87 25.15 -11.50
CA GLY A 200 -12.71 24.69 -10.74
C GLY A 200 -11.76 25.81 -10.28
N TYR A 201 -12.07 27.08 -10.58
CA TYR A 201 -11.22 28.21 -10.20
C TYR A 201 -11.49 28.70 -8.78
N LYS A 202 -10.44 29.13 -8.08
CA LYS A 202 -10.57 29.80 -6.77
C LYS A 202 -11.33 31.12 -6.92
N LYS A 203 -12.12 31.50 -5.90
CA LYS A 203 -12.92 32.75 -5.87
C LYS A 203 -12.14 33.99 -6.33
N ASN A 204 -10.90 34.17 -5.86
CA ASN A 204 -10.07 35.30 -6.23
C ASN A 204 -9.79 35.36 -7.74
N THR A 205 -9.58 34.21 -8.38
CA THR A 205 -9.38 34.10 -9.84
C THR A 205 -10.68 34.39 -10.59
N VAL A 206 -11.82 33.90 -10.09
CA VAL A 206 -13.14 34.20 -10.68
C VAL A 206 -13.45 35.69 -10.63
N TYR A 207 -13.21 36.36 -9.49
CA TYR A 207 -13.38 37.82 -9.38
C TYR A 207 -12.43 38.60 -10.30
N LYS A 208 -11.20 38.13 -10.48
CA LYS A 208 -10.26 38.73 -11.44
C LYS A 208 -10.76 38.62 -12.88
N LEU A 209 -11.27 37.45 -13.26
CA LEU A 209 -11.86 37.23 -14.59
C LEU A 209 -13.13 38.07 -14.80
N ILE A 210 -13.94 38.29 -13.77
CA ILE A 210 -15.08 39.21 -13.82
C ILE A 210 -14.60 40.64 -14.06
N HIS A 211 -13.59 41.10 -13.31
CA HIS A 211 -13.06 42.45 -13.41
C HIS A 211 -12.42 42.72 -14.78
N GLU A 212 -11.75 41.72 -15.35
CA GLU A 212 -11.13 41.78 -16.67
C GLU A 212 -12.13 41.54 -17.83
N ASN A 213 -13.43 41.42 -17.53
CA ASN A 213 -14.52 41.09 -18.48
C ASN A 213 -14.27 39.82 -19.31
N GLN A 214 -13.48 38.90 -18.76
CA GLN A 214 -13.10 37.67 -19.44
C GLN A 214 -14.11 36.55 -19.25
N ILE A 215 -14.97 36.60 -18.23
CA ILE A 215 -16.01 35.61 -17.94
C ILE A 215 -17.41 36.24 -18.10
N PRO A 216 -18.36 35.58 -18.80
CA PRO A 216 -19.72 36.09 -18.93
C PRO A 216 -20.40 36.16 -17.56
N CYS A 217 -20.83 37.34 -17.15
CA CYS A 217 -21.58 37.54 -15.91
C CYS A 217 -22.57 38.69 -16.06
N PHE A 218 -23.62 38.69 -15.24
CA PHE A 218 -24.61 39.75 -15.23
C PHE A 218 -25.00 40.13 -13.81
N ARG A 219 -25.54 41.34 -13.66
CA ARG A 219 -26.03 41.88 -12.38
C ARG A 219 -27.52 42.16 -12.54
N PRO A 220 -28.42 41.38 -11.91
CA PRO A 220 -29.85 41.62 -12.03
C PRO A 220 -30.29 42.86 -11.22
N GLY A 221 -31.02 43.76 -11.89
CA GLY A 221 -31.66 44.96 -11.31
C GLY A 221 -30.83 46.25 -11.36
N ASP A 222 -31.51 47.40 -11.37
CA ASP A 222 -30.93 48.74 -11.56
C ASP A 222 -29.87 49.14 -10.51
N ASN A 223 -29.72 48.38 -9.42
CA ASN A 223 -28.70 48.56 -8.37
C ASN A 223 -28.05 47.23 -7.93
N GLY A 224 -27.88 46.27 -8.84
CA GLY A 224 -27.39 44.92 -8.54
C GLY A 224 -25.97 44.86 -7.95
N ARG A 225 -25.86 44.73 -6.62
CA ARG A 225 -24.58 44.47 -5.90
C ARG A 225 -24.05 43.04 -6.07
N LYS A 226 -24.89 42.11 -6.52
CA LYS A 226 -24.57 40.67 -6.59
C LYS A 226 -24.30 40.25 -8.04
N VAL A 227 -23.16 39.63 -8.26
CA VAL A 227 -22.78 39.05 -9.56
C VAL A 227 -23.42 37.66 -9.69
N MET A 228 -24.10 37.44 -10.81
CA MET A 228 -24.76 36.19 -11.15
C MET A 228 -24.27 35.70 -12.52
N PHE A 229 -24.38 34.40 -12.74
CA PHE A 229 -23.90 33.71 -13.93
C PHE A 229 -25.02 32.85 -14.50
N ARG A 230 -25.10 32.75 -15.83
CA ARG A 230 -25.94 31.74 -16.49
C ARG A 230 -25.11 30.51 -16.79
N ARG A 231 -25.70 29.35 -16.57
CA ARG A 231 -25.06 28.05 -16.83
C ARG A 231 -24.58 27.92 -18.26
N GLU A 232 -25.44 28.21 -19.22
CA GLU A 232 -25.16 28.03 -20.64
C GLU A 232 -24.03 28.94 -21.13
N GLU A 233 -23.98 30.20 -20.69
CA GLU A 233 -22.93 31.15 -21.04
C GLU A 233 -21.56 30.74 -20.47
N ILE A 234 -21.53 30.19 -19.24
CA ILE A 234 -20.29 29.69 -18.62
C ILE A 234 -19.79 28.43 -19.32
N TYR A 235 -20.66 27.48 -19.65
CA TYR A 235 -20.26 26.28 -20.40
C TYR A 235 -19.77 26.63 -21.81
N GLN A 236 -20.47 27.52 -22.53
CA GLN A 236 -20.03 27.99 -23.84
C GLN A 236 -18.68 28.70 -23.75
N TRP A 237 -18.45 29.50 -22.72
CA TRP A 237 -17.17 30.16 -22.49
C TRP A 237 -16.03 29.18 -22.20
N MET A 238 -16.26 28.17 -21.36
CA MET A 238 -15.27 27.12 -21.09
C MET A 238 -14.91 26.34 -22.36
N THR A 239 -15.91 26.02 -23.19
CA THR A 239 -15.71 25.30 -24.44
C THR A 239 -15.08 26.18 -25.54
N LYS A 240 -15.29 27.50 -25.50
CA LYS A 240 -14.68 28.47 -26.43
C LYS A 240 -13.19 28.70 -26.16
N ARG A 241 -12.70 28.37 -24.96
CA ARG A 241 -11.27 28.36 -24.58
C ARG A 241 -10.59 27.01 -24.86
N LYS A 242 -11.09 26.20 -25.80
CA LYS A 242 -10.32 25.06 -26.32
C LYS A 242 -9.03 25.60 -26.94
N GLN A 243 -7.88 25.30 -26.33
CA GLN A 243 -6.61 25.36 -27.06
C GLN A 243 -6.74 24.36 -28.21
N GLU A 244 -6.61 24.84 -29.45
CA GLU A 244 -6.49 23.96 -30.61
C GLU A 244 -5.44 22.90 -30.28
N SER A 245 -5.82 21.62 -30.44
CA SER A 245 -4.81 20.57 -30.26
C SER A 245 -3.72 20.77 -31.29
N THR A 246 -2.49 20.34 -30.99
CA THR A 246 -1.35 20.42 -31.92
C THR A 246 -1.69 19.91 -33.32
N GLN A 247 -2.62 18.95 -33.42
CA GLN A 247 -3.14 18.42 -34.68
C GLN A 247 -3.99 19.41 -35.49
N GLU A 248 -4.88 20.16 -34.83
CA GLU A 248 -5.74 21.17 -35.48
C GLU A 248 -4.89 22.36 -36.00
N TYR A 249 -3.81 22.71 -35.28
CA TYR A 249 -2.84 23.73 -35.72
C TYR A 249 -2.00 23.27 -36.92
N ILE A 250 -1.57 22.01 -36.95
CA ILE A 250 -0.84 21.43 -38.09
C ILE A 250 -1.74 21.42 -39.33
N GLU A 251 -3.00 20.98 -39.21
CA GLU A 251 -3.95 20.98 -40.33
C GLU A 251 -4.26 22.38 -40.87
N PHE A 252 -4.33 23.39 -39.98
CA PHE A 252 -4.49 24.78 -40.37
C PHE A 252 -3.26 25.32 -41.13
N MET A 253 -2.05 25.00 -40.67
CA MET A 253 -0.80 25.39 -41.32
C MET A 253 -0.59 24.68 -42.66
N ASP A 254 -0.91 23.39 -42.76
CA ASP A 254 -0.87 22.62 -44.01
C ASP A 254 -1.85 23.16 -45.06
N LYS A 255 -3.08 23.53 -44.66
CA LYS A 255 -4.02 24.20 -45.57
C LYS A 255 -3.48 25.55 -46.07
N ARG A 256 -2.77 26.31 -45.21
CA ARG A 256 -2.11 27.57 -45.60
C ARG A 256 -0.94 27.36 -46.56
N LEU A 257 -0.17 26.30 -46.40
CA LEU A 257 0.96 25.96 -47.29
C LEU A 257 0.47 25.43 -48.65
N LEU A 258 -0.56 24.59 -48.65
CA LEU A 258 -1.19 24.07 -49.87
C LEU A 258 -1.87 25.16 -50.70
N ALA A 259 -2.45 26.17 -50.06
CA ALA A 259 -3.02 27.34 -50.76
C ALA A 259 -1.94 28.25 -51.38
N ARG A 260 -0.71 28.21 -50.86
CA ARG A 260 0.42 29.03 -51.32
C ARG A 260 1.17 28.40 -52.50
N ASN A 261 1.13 27.07 -52.62
CA ASN A 261 1.72 26.29 -53.73
C ASN A 261 0.81 26.13 -54.96
N ARG A 262 -0.38 26.75 -54.98
CA ARG A 262 -1.30 26.78 -56.13
C ARG A 262 -1.27 28.11 -56.91
N LYS A 263 -0.19 28.88 -56.78
CA LYS A 263 0.12 30.03 -57.64
C LYS A 263 1.43 29.81 -58.38
#